data_AF-A0A2N1PLE2-F1
#
_entry.id   AF-A0A2N1PLE2-F1
#
_cell.length_a   1.000
_cell.length_b   1.000
_cell.length_c   1.000
_cell.angle_alpha   90.00
_cell.angle_beta   90.00
_cell.angle_gamma   90.00
#
_symmetry.space_group_name_H-M   'P 1'
#
loop_
_entity.id
_entity.type
_entity.pdbx_description
1 polymer ?
#
loop_
_entity_poly.entity_id
_entity_poly.type
_entity_poly.pdbx_seq_one_letter_code
_entity_poly.pdbx_strand_id
1 'polypeptide(L)'
;KGGINAEYTENTTLTLPTSVLGTTISWASSDNALINPTTGELTLPAEGQVEVTLTATITKGDVTKNVEIKVAVGALELLSIADALAKPSGSKVWIEGTVSYFVYSASFSNAAVFLQDNTGGIFLFRLAGDGVADIKVGDKIRVVGNRTAFNGLEQLASPWADIEVISSGNPLIAEEVVEADNFIDFQSQYVYMTGTLKAPVTISTTGASNVTILVMGDKEVTINVPHPGDYADPAVRAALVAVLEGMQAGDTFSVFGALGWNNGPRMMVYTAADIVVGGYVELTDAEKAEQVATLLDIDDEIEAAVTLNLPTTGAHGSTIAWTSSDNAVIDPTTGVVTLPASGNVTVALTATVTVGEEEFVREIVITVGEIVRTVTYAREAISGTILTVQGQITAVQFDSSDRAVLFMEDAEAGIYVYKVPADFKADLVVGNVIKV
;
A
#
# COMPACT_ATOMS: atom_id res chain seq x y z
N LYS A 1 -9.25 28.95 18.72
CA LYS A 1 -8.65 27.60 18.70
C LYS A 1 -7.38 27.46 19.55
N GLY A 2 -6.78 28.52 20.10
CA GLY A 2 -5.86 28.41 21.25
C GLY A 2 -4.66 27.43 21.14
N GLY A 3 -4.24 27.04 19.93
CA GLY A 3 -3.18 26.03 19.75
C GLY A 3 -3.60 24.58 20.05
N ILE A 4 -4.89 24.29 20.23
CA ILE A 4 -5.39 22.92 20.37
C ILE A 4 -5.52 22.32 18.97
N ASN A 5 -4.76 21.27 18.71
CA ASN A 5 -4.83 20.50 17.48
C ASN A 5 -6.10 19.65 17.49
N ALA A 6 -6.60 19.30 16.30
CA ALA A 6 -7.72 18.37 16.18
C ALA A 6 -7.35 16.94 16.64
N GLU A 7 -6.06 16.65 16.81
CA GLU A 7 -5.56 15.30 16.99
C GLU A 7 -4.20 15.27 17.71
N TYR A 8 -4.02 14.26 18.58
CA TYR A 8 -2.79 13.96 19.31
C TYR A 8 -2.52 12.45 19.31
N THR A 9 -1.36 12.07 18.78
CA THR A 9 -0.89 10.68 18.66
C THR A 9 0.25 10.36 19.63
N GLU A 10 0.60 11.32 20.50
CA GLU A 10 1.64 11.22 21.51
C GLU A 10 1.18 11.92 22.80
N ASN A 11 1.64 11.44 23.96
CA ASN A 11 1.40 12.10 25.25
C ASN A 11 1.96 13.53 25.22
N THR A 12 1.18 14.49 25.73
CA THR A 12 1.60 15.89 25.74
C THR A 12 0.88 16.69 26.82
N THR A 13 1.10 18.00 26.87
CA THR A 13 0.37 18.91 27.74
C THR A 13 -0.15 20.09 26.93
N LEU A 14 -1.47 20.20 26.86
CA LEU A 14 -2.18 21.27 26.18
C LEU A 14 -2.06 22.57 26.97
N THR A 15 -1.86 23.67 26.26
CA THR A 15 -1.98 25.00 26.87
C THR A 15 -3.44 25.44 26.80
N LEU A 16 -4.17 25.33 27.91
CA LEU A 16 -5.56 25.74 28.02
C LEU A 16 -5.65 27.16 28.60
N PRO A 17 -5.90 28.21 27.79
CA PRO A 17 -5.91 29.58 28.30
C PRO A 17 -7.09 29.80 29.23
N THR A 18 -6.85 30.50 30.34
CA THR A 18 -7.89 30.88 31.31
C THR A 18 -8.42 32.30 31.07
N SER A 19 -7.78 33.08 30.21
CA SER A 19 -8.26 34.41 29.80
C SER A 19 -7.71 34.82 28.44
N VAL A 20 -8.53 35.51 27.64
CA VAL A 20 -8.15 36.12 26.35
C VAL A 20 -8.95 37.41 26.16
N LEU A 21 -8.30 38.52 25.77
CA LEU A 21 -8.98 39.79 25.45
C LEU A 21 -9.97 40.31 26.52
N GLY A 22 -9.63 40.11 27.80
CA GLY A 22 -10.45 40.52 28.95
C GLY A 22 -11.67 39.62 29.22
N THR A 23 -11.67 38.39 28.70
CA THR A 23 -12.65 37.34 29.04
C THR A 23 -12.09 36.37 30.06
N THR A 24 -12.96 35.69 30.81
CA THR A 24 -12.60 34.52 31.62
C THR A 24 -12.98 33.25 30.86
N ILE A 25 -12.13 32.24 30.89
CA ILE A 25 -12.33 30.95 30.21
C ILE A 25 -12.20 29.83 31.24
N SER A 26 -13.21 28.96 31.32
CA SER A 26 -13.13 27.68 32.03
C SER A 26 -13.27 26.51 31.06
N TRP A 27 -12.63 25.40 31.39
CA TRP A 27 -12.56 24.21 30.54
C TRP A 27 -13.24 23.02 31.21
N ALA A 28 -13.93 22.23 30.41
CA ALA A 28 -14.40 20.89 30.75
C ALA A 28 -13.95 19.91 29.66
N SER A 29 -13.74 18.65 30.04
CA SER A 29 -13.46 17.55 29.11
C SER A 29 -14.57 16.51 29.23
N SER A 30 -14.95 15.89 28.11
CA SER A 30 -15.80 14.71 28.11
C SER A 30 -15.11 13.49 28.69
N ASP A 31 -13.76 13.47 28.69
CA ASP A 31 -12.93 12.43 29.29
C ASP A 31 -11.73 13.06 29.99
N ASN A 32 -11.80 13.14 31.33
CA ASN A 32 -10.75 13.73 32.16
C ASN A 32 -9.51 12.83 32.29
N ALA A 33 -9.61 11.53 31.97
CA ALA A 33 -8.48 10.61 32.01
C ALA A 33 -7.58 10.80 30.78
N LEU A 34 -8.19 11.09 29.62
CA LEU A 34 -7.47 11.35 28.38
C LEU A 34 -7.01 12.80 28.25
N ILE A 35 -7.84 13.78 28.63
CA ILE A 35 -7.44 15.19 28.68
C ILE A 35 -7.92 15.81 29.98
N ASN A 36 -6.99 16.15 30.87
CA ASN A 36 -7.30 16.84 32.11
C ASN A 36 -7.56 18.33 31.84
N PRO A 37 -8.79 18.86 32.03
CA PRO A 37 -9.12 20.23 31.68
C PRO A 37 -8.52 21.29 32.64
N THR A 38 -7.94 20.86 33.77
CA THR A 38 -7.31 21.76 34.76
C THR A 38 -5.81 21.90 34.50
N THR A 39 -5.11 20.80 34.23
CA THR A 39 -3.66 20.79 33.99
C THR A 39 -3.30 20.88 32.52
N GLY A 40 -4.22 20.51 31.63
CA GLY A 40 -3.97 20.33 30.20
C GLY A 40 -3.25 19.02 29.87
N GLU A 41 -2.94 18.17 30.86
CA GLU A 41 -2.25 16.89 30.63
C GLU A 41 -3.09 15.99 29.71
N LEU A 42 -2.46 15.50 28.64
CA LEU A 42 -3.05 14.59 27.68
C LEU A 42 -2.33 13.25 27.72
N THR A 43 -3.09 12.19 27.98
CA THR A 43 -2.61 10.81 28.01
C THR A 43 -3.33 10.01 26.93
N LEU A 44 -2.58 9.23 26.16
CA LEU A 44 -3.16 8.37 25.13
C LEU A 44 -3.96 7.21 25.76
N PRO A 45 -5.06 6.77 25.14
CA PRO A 45 -5.68 5.49 25.46
C PRO A 45 -4.70 4.33 25.20
N ALA A 46 -4.98 3.17 25.82
CA ALA A 46 -4.16 1.98 25.66
C ALA A 46 -4.16 1.44 24.22
N GLU A 47 -5.30 1.54 23.54
CA GLU A 47 -5.50 1.06 22.17
C GLU A 47 -6.39 2.03 21.39
N GLY A 48 -6.13 2.14 20.09
CA GLY A 48 -6.93 2.92 19.14
C GLY A 48 -6.93 4.42 19.40
N GLN A 49 -7.90 5.09 18.77
CA GLN A 49 -8.10 6.54 18.87
C GLN A 49 -9.50 6.87 19.42
N VAL A 50 -9.54 7.76 20.41
CA VAL A 50 -10.77 8.18 21.10
C VAL A 50 -11.04 9.66 20.84
N GLU A 51 -12.28 10.03 20.48
CA GLU A 51 -12.70 11.44 20.38
C GLU A 51 -13.04 11.98 21.79
N VAL A 52 -12.31 13.02 22.20
CA VAL A 52 -12.56 13.79 23.43
C VAL A 52 -13.10 15.16 23.06
N THR A 53 -14.20 15.58 23.67
CA THR A 53 -14.76 16.92 23.50
C THR A 53 -14.32 17.83 24.65
N LEU A 54 -13.55 18.86 24.33
CA LEU A 54 -13.23 19.97 25.24
C LEU A 54 -14.26 21.09 25.08
N THR A 55 -14.89 21.50 26.18
CA THR A 55 -15.83 22.63 26.20
C THR A 55 -15.17 23.83 26.88
N ALA A 56 -14.89 24.88 26.11
CA ALA A 56 -14.47 26.18 26.64
C ALA A 56 -15.70 27.04 26.93
N THR A 57 -15.92 27.40 28.20
CA THR A 57 -16.94 28.36 28.62
C THR A 57 -16.29 29.74 28.76
N ILE A 58 -16.66 30.67 27.89
CA ILE A 58 -16.06 32.00 27.78
C ILE A 58 -17.05 33.05 28.29
N THR A 59 -16.65 33.84 29.28
CA THR A 59 -17.49 34.85 29.93
C THR A 59 -16.89 36.25 29.83
N LYS A 60 -17.72 37.26 29.50
CA LYS A 60 -17.38 38.69 29.54
C LYS A 60 -18.57 39.48 30.09
N GLY A 61 -18.45 40.00 31.32
CA GLY A 61 -19.60 40.54 32.04
C GLY A 61 -20.66 39.46 32.22
N ASP A 62 -21.92 39.76 31.87
CA ASP A 62 -23.04 38.81 31.99
C ASP A 62 -23.21 37.89 30.77
N VAL A 63 -22.37 38.06 29.74
CA VAL A 63 -22.44 37.26 28.51
C VAL A 63 -21.55 36.03 28.64
N THR A 64 -22.13 34.85 28.40
CA THR A 64 -21.41 33.57 28.35
C THR A 64 -21.64 32.85 27.02
N LYS A 65 -20.58 32.24 26.47
CA LYS A 65 -20.62 31.42 25.26
C LYS A 65 -19.78 30.16 25.46
N ASN A 66 -20.27 29.05 24.93
CA ASN A 66 -19.55 27.78 24.93
C ASN A 66 -18.99 27.50 23.54
N VAL A 67 -17.77 26.98 23.49
CA VAL A 67 -17.12 26.49 22.28
C VAL A 67 -16.71 25.05 22.54
N GLU A 68 -17.22 24.14 21.74
CA GLU A 68 -16.82 22.73 21.75
C GLU A 68 -15.68 22.51 20.76
N ILE A 69 -14.68 21.75 21.19
CA ILE A 69 -13.51 21.38 20.42
C ILE A 69 -13.39 19.86 20.53
N LYS A 70 -13.61 19.16 19.41
CA LYS A 70 -13.37 17.73 19.32
C LYS A 70 -11.89 17.49 19.06
N VAL A 71 -11.30 16.60 19.84
CA VAL A 71 -9.88 16.24 19.82
C VAL A 71 -9.78 14.72 19.75
N ALA A 72 -9.15 14.19 18.71
CA ALA A 72 -8.86 12.77 18.61
C ALA A 72 -7.56 12.45 19.38
N VAL A 73 -7.60 11.46 20.27
CA VAL A 73 -6.49 11.12 21.18
C VAL A 73 -6.21 9.63 21.08
N GLY A 74 -4.99 9.25 20.68
CA GLY A 74 -4.58 7.84 20.60
C GLY A 74 -3.71 7.52 19.39
N ALA A 75 -3.26 6.26 19.34
CA ALA A 75 -2.47 5.76 18.22
C ALA A 75 -3.30 5.76 16.94
N LEU A 76 -2.67 6.03 15.80
CA LEU A 76 -3.33 5.92 14.50
C LEU A 76 -3.60 4.45 14.19
N GLU A 77 -4.74 4.20 13.59
CA GLU A 77 -5.07 2.92 12.97
C GLU A 77 -4.85 3.03 11.46
N LEU A 78 -4.41 1.93 10.85
CA LEU A 78 -4.30 1.84 9.41
C LEU A 78 -5.70 1.87 8.80
N LEU A 79 -5.96 2.84 7.94
CA LEU A 79 -7.24 3.02 7.26
C LEU A 79 -7.16 2.56 5.82
N SER A 80 -8.32 2.10 5.29
CA SER A 80 -8.54 2.10 3.85
C SER A 80 -8.49 3.53 3.31
N ILE A 81 -8.17 3.69 2.03
CA ILE A 81 -8.17 5.00 1.39
C ILE A 81 -9.57 5.62 1.41
N ALA A 82 -10.64 4.85 1.21
CA ALA A 82 -12.01 5.34 1.32
C ALA A 82 -12.33 5.88 2.73
N ASP A 83 -11.95 5.16 3.78
CA ASP A 83 -12.17 5.61 5.16
C ASP A 83 -11.34 6.86 5.49
N ALA A 84 -10.11 6.95 4.96
CA ALA A 84 -9.29 8.15 5.06
C ALA A 84 -9.94 9.34 4.33
N LEU A 85 -10.49 9.14 3.13
CA LEU A 85 -11.22 10.16 2.37
C LEU A 85 -12.44 10.67 3.12
N ALA A 86 -13.14 9.81 3.87
CA ALA A 86 -14.29 10.15 4.69
C ALA A 86 -13.94 10.98 5.95
N LYS A 87 -12.67 11.05 6.36
CA LYS A 87 -12.24 11.89 7.48
C LYS A 87 -12.31 13.38 7.11
N PRO A 88 -12.61 14.27 8.08
CA PRO A 88 -12.59 15.71 7.85
C PRO A 88 -11.24 16.23 7.32
N SER A 89 -11.28 17.30 6.52
CA SER A 89 -10.06 18.01 6.12
C SER A 89 -9.27 18.48 7.35
N GLY A 90 -7.96 18.23 7.33
CA GLY A 90 -7.02 18.46 8.42
C GLY A 90 -6.78 17.27 9.34
N SER A 91 -7.57 16.20 9.26
CA SER A 91 -7.31 14.95 10.00
C SER A 91 -6.02 14.29 9.52
N LYS A 92 -5.22 13.77 10.45
CA LYS A 92 -4.10 12.90 10.14
C LYS A 92 -4.65 11.50 9.86
N VAL A 93 -4.09 10.83 8.86
CA VAL A 93 -4.47 9.48 8.48
C VAL A 93 -3.23 8.65 8.23
N TRP A 94 -3.31 7.37 8.56
CA TRP A 94 -2.30 6.36 8.25
C TRP A 94 -2.89 5.42 7.22
N ILE A 95 -2.30 5.38 6.03
CA ILE A 95 -2.82 4.58 4.92
C ILE A 95 -1.71 3.74 4.31
N GLU A 96 -2.12 2.69 3.61
CA GLU A 96 -1.27 1.87 2.75
C GLU A 96 -1.92 1.77 1.38
N GLY A 97 -1.12 1.74 0.32
CA GLY A 97 -1.64 1.51 -1.02
C GLY A 97 -0.52 1.30 -2.03
N THR A 98 -0.89 0.94 -3.25
CA THR A 98 0.02 0.75 -4.38
C THR A 98 0.16 2.04 -5.17
N VAL A 99 1.40 2.40 -5.49
CA VAL A 99 1.74 3.60 -6.25
C VAL A 99 1.35 3.41 -7.71
N SER A 100 0.33 4.13 -8.17
CA SER A 100 -0.15 4.10 -9.56
C SER A 100 0.50 5.13 -10.46
N TYR A 101 1.08 6.18 -9.87
CA TYR A 101 1.82 7.21 -10.58
C TYR A 101 2.85 7.84 -9.65
N PHE A 102 4.05 8.09 -10.16
CA PHE A 102 5.14 8.67 -9.39
C PHE A 102 5.98 9.62 -10.24
N VAL A 103 6.23 10.81 -9.71
CA VAL A 103 7.13 11.81 -10.29
C VAL A 103 7.91 12.49 -9.19
N TYR A 104 9.25 12.42 -9.24
CA TYR A 104 10.14 13.03 -8.26
C TYR A 104 10.82 14.28 -8.82
N SER A 105 10.74 15.38 -8.08
CA SER A 105 11.42 16.62 -8.42
C SER A 105 12.67 16.79 -7.56
N ALA A 106 13.85 16.55 -8.15
CA ALA A 106 15.13 16.75 -7.46
C ALA A 106 15.32 18.19 -6.98
N SER A 107 14.81 19.17 -7.76
CA SER A 107 14.89 20.60 -7.42
C SER A 107 14.17 20.98 -6.13
N PHE A 108 13.07 20.28 -5.82
CA PHE A 108 12.26 20.54 -4.63
C PHE A 108 12.33 19.43 -3.58
N SER A 109 13.09 18.36 -3.86
CA SER A 109 13.26 17.18 -3.00
C SER A 109 11.92 16.62 -2.51
N ASN A 110 10.96 16.52 -3.42
CA ASN A 110 9.64 15.95 -3.15
C ASN A 110 9.05 15.27 -4.39
N ALA A 111 8.04 14.43 -4.15
CA ALA A 111 7.33 13.68 -5.18
C ALA A 111 5.84 14.04 -5.25
N ALA A 112 5.29 13.90 -6.46
CA ALA A 112 3.86 13.80 -6.71
C ALA A 112 3.53 12.31 -6.88
N VAL A 113 2.68 11.76 -6.02
CA VAL A 113 2.39 10.32 -5.98
C VAL A 113 0.88 10.11 -5.99
N PHE A 114 0.37 9.26 -6.88
CA PHE A 114 -0.98 8.72 -6.73
C PHE A 114 -0.87 7.33 -6.12
N LEU A 115 -1.68 7.10 -5.10
CA LEU A 115 -1.74 5.89 -4.32
C LEU A 115 -3.15 5.32 -4.42
N GLN A 116 -3.28 4.01 -4.54
CA GLN A 116 -4.59 3.35 -4.57
C GLN A 116 -4.59 2.05 -3.77
N ASP A 117 -5.77 1.67 -3.29
CA ASP A 117 -6.07 0.35 -2.74
C ASP A 117 -7.35 -0.17 -3.40
N ASN A 118 -7.95 -1.23 -2.85
CA ASN A 118 -9.20 -1.78 -3.36
C ASN A 118 -10.46 -0.95 -3.04
N THR A 119 -10.31 0.14 -2.29
CA THR A 119 -11.40 1.04 -1.88
C THR A 119 -11.39 2.39 -2.59
N GLY A 120 -10.27 2.78 -3.20
CA GLY A 120 -10.16 3.99 -4.02
C GLY A 120 -8.73 4.49 -4.17
N GLY A 121 -8.62 5.75 -4.62
CA GLY A 121 -7.33 6.41 -4.85
C GLY A 121 -7.19 7.72 -4.07
N ILE A 122 -5.95 8.11 -3.80
CA ILE A 122 -5.62 9.40 -3.17
C ILE A 122 -4.30 9.94 -3.69
N PHE A 123 -4.21 11.26 -3.83
CA PHE A 123 -2.98 11.93 -4.22
C PHE A 123 -2.14 12.33 -3.00
N LEU A 124 -0.82 12.14 -3.04
CA LEU A 124 0.12 12.62 -2.03
C LEU A 124 0.83 13.87 -2.56
N PHE A 125 0.46 15.03 -2.03
CA PHE A 125 0.94 16.32 -2.53
C PHE A 125 2.30 16.69 -1.94
N ARG A 126 3.36 16.64 -2.77
CA ARG A 126 4.74 16.95 -2.37
C ARG A 126 5.19 16.05 -1.22
N LEU A 127 5.05 14.74 -1.42
CA LEU A 127 5.61 13.73 -0.53
C LEU A 127 7.12 13.97 -0.39
N ALA A 128 7.62 14.08 0.84
CA ALA A 128 9.01 14.37 1.12
C ALA A 128 9.46 13.63 2.38
N GLY A 129 10.70 13.14 2.37
CA GLY A 129 11.27 12.32 3.43
C GLY A 129 12.40 11.46 2.89
N ASP A 130 13.08 10.76 3.78
CA ASP A 130 14.13 9.81 3.41
C ASP A 130 13.52 8.66 2.60
N GLY A 131 14.24 8.17 1.58
CA GLY A 131 13.79 7.06 0.72
C GLY A 131 12.71 7.42 -0.32
N VAL A 132 12.09 8.61 -0.26
CA VAL A 132 11.04 9.01 -1.21
C VAL A 132 11.53 9.01 -2.67
N ALA A 133 12.80 9.33 -2.92
CA ALA A 133 13.38 9.33 -4.26
C ALA A 133 13.51 7.92 -4.89
N ASP A 134 13.44 6.87 -4.07
CA ASP A 134 13.61 5.48 -4.51
C ASP A 134 12.28 4.77 -4.79
N ILE A 135 11.14 5.40 -4.42
CA ILE A 135 9.79 4.89 -4.69
C ILE A 135 9.53 4.82 -6.19
N LYS A 136 8.83 3.79 -6.62
CA LYS A 136 8.47 3.50 -8.02
C LYS A 136 7.00 3.15 -8.15
N VAL A 137 6.48 3.27 -9.37
CA VAL A 137 5.18 2.72 -9.74
C VAL A 137 5.18 1.21 -9.45
N GLY A 138 4.12 0.70 -8.83
CA GLY A 138 3.99 -0.68 -8.36
C GLY A 138 4.56 -0.92 -6.95
N ASP A 139 5.23 0.04 -6.31
CA ASP A 139 5.54 -0.08 -4.88
C ASP A 139 4.27 0.04 -4.06
N LYS A 140 4.12 -0.83 -3.07
CA LYS A 140 3.14 -0.65 -2.00
C LYS A 140 3.81 0.11 -0.89
N ILE A 141 3.29 1.29 -0.58
CA ILE A 141 3.84 2.14 0.48
C ILE A 141 2.82 2.34 1.59
N ARG A 142 3.35 2.47 2.80
CA ARG A 142 2.64 2.94 3.98
C ARG A 142 3.10 4.35 4.28
N VAL A 143 2.16 5.23 4.64
CA VAL A 143 2.44 6.65 4.87
C VAL A 143 1.42 7.31 5.80
N VAL A 144 1.91 8.23 6.62
CA VAL A 144 1.08 9.14 7.43
C VAL A 144 1.11 10.55 6.83
N GLY A 145 -0.06 11.15 6.67
CA GLY A 145 -0.21 12.53 6.20
C GLY A 145 -1.56 13.14 6.59
N ASN A 146 -1.75 14.43 6.29
CA ASN A 146 -2.98 15.15 6.62
C ASN A 146 -3.94 15.22 5.42
N ARG A 147 -5.21 14.90 5.64
CA ARG A 147 -6.29 15.08 4.65
C ARG A 147 -6.44 16.54 4.26
N THR A 148 -6.51 16.80 2.96
CA THR A 148 -6.83 18.12 2.41
C THR A 148 -7.41 17.97 1.01
N ALA A 149 -7.94 19.06 0.46
CA ALA A 149 -8.37 19.13 -0.93
C ALA A 149 -7.82 20.40 -1.60
N PHE A 150 -7.47 20.31 -2.89
CA PHE A 150 -7.02 21.47 -3.66
C PHE A 150 -7.56 21.41 -5.09
N ASN A 151 -8.27 22.46 -5.52
CA ASN A 151 -8.92 22.53 -6.84
C ASN A 151 -9.75 21.28 -7.19
N GLY A 152 -10.47 20.76 -6.19
CA GLY A 152 -11.30 19.57 -6.32
C GLY A 152 -10.56 18.23 -6.29
N LEU A 153 -9.23 18.21 -6.12
CA LEU A 153 -8.45 16.99 -5.90
C LEU A 153 -8.35 16.69 -4.41
N GLU A 154 -8.85 15.54 -3.99
CA GLU A 154 -8.66 14.99 -2.66
C GLU A 154 -7.22 14.44 -2.51
N GLN A 155 -6.53 14.87 -1.45
CA GLN A 155 -5.11 14.58 -1.31
C GLN A 155 -4.67 14.47 0.16
N LEU A 156 -3.49 13.91 0.40
CA LEU A 156 -2.72 14.09 1.62
C LEU A 156 -1.64 15.15 1.44
N ALA A 157 -1.31 15.83 2.52
CA ALA A 157 -0.23 16.81 2.58
C ALA A 157 0.58 16.69 3.88
N SER A 158 1.73 17.36 3.89
CA SER A 158 2.65 17.44 5.03
C SER A 158 1.97 17.94 6.32
N PRO A 159 2.51 17.62 7.51
CA PRO A 159 3.76 16.87 7.73
C PRO A 159 3.62 15.38 7.40
N TRP A 160 4.68 14.80 6.84
CA TRP A 160 4.76 13.38 6.52
C TRP A 160 5.43 12.63 7.66
N ALA A 161 4.99 11.40 7.90
CA ALA A 161 5.63 10.45 8.82
C ALA A 161 5.43 9.01 8.31
N ASP A 162 6.20 8.08 8.89
CA ASP A 162 6.09 6.63 8.66
C ASP A 162 5.99 6.25 7.18
N ILE A 163 6.85 6.84 6.35
CA ILE A 163 6.98 6.49 4.94
C ILE A 163 7.81 5.20 4.85
N GLU A 164 7.16 4.11 4.46
CA GLU A 164 7.76 2.78 4.37
C GLU A 164 7.34 2.11 3.05
N VAL A 165 8.28 1.53 2.32
CA VAL A 165 7.98 0.64 1.19
C VAL A 165 7.77 -0.76 1.76
N ILE A 166 6.56 -1.28 1.64
CA ILE A 166 6.12 -2.58 2.18
C ILE A 166 6.46 -3.70 1.20
N SER A 167 6.19 -3.49 -0.08
CA SER A 167 6.52 -4.42 -1.15
C SER A 167 6.73 -3.65 -2.46
N SER A 168 7.41 -4.29 -3.42
CA SER A 168 7.69 -3.71 -4.73
C SER A 168 7.19 -4.60 -5.85
N GLY A 169 6.91 -4.01 -7.02
CA GLY A 169 6.49 -4.75 -8.21
C GLY A 169 5.06 -5.29 -8.14
N ASN A 170 4.22 -4.71 -7.29
CA ASN A 170 2.81 -5.07 -7.23
C ASN A 170 2.13 -4.69 -8.54
N PRO A 171 1.24 -5.56 -9.07
CA PRO A 171 0.54 -5.30 -10.32
C PRO A 171 -0.41 -4.11 -10.18
N LEU A 172 -0.55 -3.35 -11.27
CA LEU A 172 -1.58 -2.33 -11.42
C LEU A 172 -2.52 -2.77 -12.52
N ILE A 173 -3.81 -2.87 -12.18
CA ILE A 173 -4.87 -3.22 -13.12
C ILE A 173 -5.67 -1.94 -13.34
N ALA A 174 -5.74 -1.49 -14.58
CA ALA A 174 -6.50 -0.31 -14.95
C ALA A 174 -7.97 -0.66 -15.10
N GLU A 175 -8.85 0.14 -14.51
CA GLU A 175 -10.29 0.08 -14.76
C GLU A 175 -10.65 0.91 -16.00
N GLU A 176 -11.56 0.41 -16.83
CA GLU A 176 -12.09 1.20 -17.95
C GLU A 176 -13.03 2.28 -17.42
N VAL A 177 -12.79 3.52 -17.84
CA VAL A 177 -13.73 4.62 -17.62
C VAL A 177 -14.33 5.03 -18.96
N VAL A 178 -15.66 5.02 -19.04
CA VAL A 178 -16.41 5.33 -20.26
C VAL A 178 -17.17 6.64 -20.14
N GLU A 179 -17.66 7.17 -21.26
CA GLU A 179 -18.40 8.44 -21.30
C GLU A 179 -19.60 8.48 -20.34
N ALA A 180 -20.29 7.36 -20.10
CA ALA A 180 -21.45 7.32 -19.20
C ALA A 180 -21.07 7.55 -17.73
N ASP A 181 -19.81 7.34 -17.36
CA ASP A 181 -19.35 7.35 -15.98
C ASP A 181 -19.20 8.76 -15.41
N ASN A 182 -19.34 8.83 -14.10
CA ASN A 182 -19.05 10.02 -13.33
C ASN A 182 -17.57 10.03 -12.92
N PHE A 183 -16.72 10.71 -13.69
CA PHE A 183 -15.26 10.66 -13.54
C PHE A 183 -14.72 11.01 -12.15
N ILE A 184 -15.47 11.77 -11.34
CA ILE A 184 -15.04 12.09 -9.97
C ILE A 184 -14.98 10.84 -9.08
N ASP A 185 -15.76 9.81 -9.38
CA ASP A 185 -15.80 8.56 -8.61
C ASP A 185 -14.49 7.75 -8.80
N PHE A 186 -13.77 8.02 -9.90
CA PHE A 186 -12.48 7.41 -10.24
C PHE A 186 -11.29 8.31 -9.88
N GLN A 187 -11.50 9.40 -9.15
CA GLN A 187 -10.44 10.33 -8.82
C GLN A 187 -9.30 9.61 -8.09
N SER A 188 -8.08 9.87 -8.57
CA SER A 188 -6.82 9.30 -8.10
C SER A 188 -6.62 7.79 -8.32
N GLN A 189 -7.54 7.11 -9.01
CA GLN A 189 -7.42 5.70 -9.36
C GLN A 189 -6.68 5.52 -10.70
N TYR A 190 -6.01 4.38 -10.87
CA TYR A 190 -5.38 3.96 -12.12
C TYR A 190 -6.44 3.42 -13.07
N VAL A 191 -6.64 4.13 -14.17
CA VAL A 191 -7.71 3.85 -15.13
C VAL A 191 -7.16 3.87 -16.54
N TYR A 192 -7.99 3.41 -17.48
CA TYR A 192 -7.81 3.72 -18.87
C TYR A 192 -9.09 4.27 -19.50
N MET A 193 -8.91 5.11 -20.51
CA MET A 193 -10.01 5.72 -21.26
C MET A 193 -9.70 5.68 -22.74
N THR A 194 -10.73 5.39 -23.54
CA THR A 194 -10.62 5.36 -25.01
C THR A 194 -11.45 6.48 -25.60
N GLY A 195 -10.87 7.24 -26.53
CA GLY A 195 -11.55 8.35 -27.18
C GLY A 195 -10.76 8.90 -28.36
N THR A 196 -11.11 10.11 -28.78
CA THR A 196 -10.47 10.77 -29.94
C THR A 196 -9.67 11.99 -29.52
N LEU A 197 -8.58 12.26 -30.24
CA LEU A 197 -7.76 13.43 -29.99
C LEU A 197 -8.46 14.71 -30.49
N LYS A 198 -8.66 15.71 -29.62
CA LYS A 198 -9.36 16.95 -29.99
C LYS A 198 -8.60 17.78 -31.04
N ALA A 199 -7.29 17.89 -30.88
CA ALA A 199 -6.42 18.73 -31.69
C ALA A 199 -4.99 18.16 -31.68
N PRO A 200 -4.15 18.47 -32.70
CA PRO A 200 -2.76 18.04 -32.71
C PRO A 200 -2.04 18.53 -31.45
N VAL A 201 -1.15 17.69 -30.92
CA VAL A 201 -0.49 17.94 -29.65
C VAL A 201 0.69 18.90 -29.83
N THR A 202 0.88 19.82 -28.89
CA THR A 202 2.10 20.65 -28.80
C THR A 202 2.59 20.66 -27.37
N ILE A 203 3.78 20.12 -27.12
CA ILE A 203 4.31 19.95 -25.76
C ILE A 203 5.30 21.06 -25.44
N SER A 204 5.15 21.72 -24.28
CA SER A 204 6.16 22.68 -23.82
C SER A 204 7.50 21.99 -23.58
N THR A 205 8.57 22.67 -23.97
CA THR A 205 9.96 22.24 -23.71
C THR A 205 10.51 22.79 -22.39
N THR A 206 9.79 23.71 -21.75
CA THR A 206 10.26 24.46 -20.56
C THR A 206 9.29 24.45 -19.38
N GLY A 207 8.11 23.83 -19.51
CA GLY A 207 7.05 23.86 -18.52
C GLY A 207 6.28 22.54 -18.46
N ALA A 208 5.53 22.34 -17.37
CA ALA A 208 4.47 21.33 -17.33
C ALA A 208 3.32 21.85 -18.22
N SER A 209 3.07 21.16 -19.33
CA SER A 209 1.97 21.50 -20.22
C SER A 209 0.77 20.61 -19.91
N ASN A 210 -0.41 21.22 -19.89
CA ASN A 210 -1.66 20.50 -20.09
C ASN A 210 -1.72 20.28 -21.59
N VAL A 211 -1.34 19.09 -22.04
CA VAL A 211 -0.75 18.95 -23.38
C VAL A 211 -1.79 18.72 -24.46
N THR A 212 -2.87 18.01 -24.13
CA THR A 212 -3.96 17.78 -25.06
C THR A 212 -5.25 17.38 -24.35
N ILE A 213 -6.33 17.31 -25.12
CA ILE A 213 -7.67 16.95 -24.68
C ILE A 213 -8.07 15.67 -25.40
N LEU A 214 -8.31 14.61 -24.63
CA LEU A 214 -9.05 13.43 -25.05
C LEU A 214 -10.55 13.79 -25.05
N VAL A 215 -11.23 13.46 -26.14
CA VAL A 215 -12.68 13.62 -26.26
C VAL A 215 -13.35 12.25 -26.19
N MET A 216 -14.23 12.08 -25.21
CA MET A 216 -15.10 10.90 -25.05
C MET A 216 -16.55 11.36 -25.21
N GLY A 217 -17.09 11.20 -26.43
CA GLY A 217 -18.36 11.77 -26.82
C GLY A 217 -18.42 13.28 -26.60
N ASP A 218 -19.18 13.76 -25.62
CA ASP A 218 -19.25 15.19 -25.27
C ASP A 218 -18.30 15.64 -24.14
N LYS A 219 -17.61 14.70 -23.49
CA LYS A 219 -16.71 14.96 -22.35
C LYS A 219 -15.27 15.18 -22.81
N GLU A 220 -14.58 16.10 -22.12
CA GLU A 220 -13.17 16.43 -22.35
C GLU A 220 -12.32 16.06 -21.13
N VAL A 221 -11.25 15.29 -21.37
CA VAL A 221 -10.26 14.93 -20.34
C VAL A 221 -8.90 15.47 -20.73
N THR A 222 -8.24 16.17 -19.80
CA THR A 222 -6.90 16.73 -20.04
C THR A 222 -5.85 15.65 -19.89
N ILE A 223 -4.91 15.53 -20.84
CA ILE A 223 -3.71 14.70 -20.65
C ILE A 223 -2.59 15.57 -20.11
N ASN A 224 -2.03 15.18 -18.97
CA ASN A 224 -0.98 15.90 -18.27
C ASN A 224 0.37 15.18 -18.42
N VAL A 225 1.30 15.82 -19.12
CA VAL A 225 2.69 15.35 -19.22
C VAL A 225 3.55 16.14 -18.22
N PRO A 226 4.34 15.46 -17.37
CA PRO A 226 5.20 16.11 -16.39
C PRO A 226 6.22 17.09 -16.98
N HIS A 227 6.69 17.98 -16.11
CA HIS A 227 7.76 18.91 -16.45
C HIS A 227 9.03 18.11 -16.84
N PRO A 228 9.82 18.56 -17.84
CA PRO A 228 11.03 17.85 -18.26
C PRO A 228 12.01 17.52 -17.12
N GLY A 229 12.13 18.43 -16.16
CA GLY A 229 13.01 18.28 -15.00
C GLY A 229 12.57 17.27 -13.94
N ASP A 230 11.37 16.68 -14.07
CA ASP A 230 10.88 15.66 -13.15
C ASP A 230 11.05 14.21 -13.70
N TYR A 231 11.72 14.06 -14.85
CA TYR A 231 12.10 12.76 -15.39
C TYR A 231 13.50 12.38 -14.93
N ALA A 232 13.63 11.20 -14.34
CA ALA A 232 14.94 10.62 -14.02
C ALA A 232 15.72 10.30 -15.31
N ASP A 233 15.03 9.79 -16.34
CA ASP A 233 15.57 9.55 -17.67
C ASP A 233 14.83 10.43 -18.71
N PRO A 234 15.51 11.43 -19.31
CA PRO A 234 14.94 12.27 -20.37
C PRO A 234 14.46 11.49 -21.60
N ALA A 235 14.98 10.29 -21.87
CA ALA A 235 14.56 9.47 -23.00
C ALA A 235 13.12 8.96 -22.85
N VAL A 236 12.67 8.67 -21.62
CA VAL A 236 11.29 8.27 -21.31
C VAL A 236 10.32 9.36 -21.75
N ARG A 237 10.62 10.62 -21.39
CA ARG A 237 9.82 11.76 -21.82
C ARG A 237 9.85 11.93 -23.34
N ALA A 238 11.03 11.83 -23.96
CA ALA A 238 11.17 12.01 -25.39
C ALA A 238 10.33 10.99 -26.18
N ALA A 239 10.28 9.73 -25.72
CA ALA A 239 9.43 8.70 -26.30
C ALA A 239 7.93 9.02 -26.17
N LEU A 240 7.47 9.44 -24.98
CA LEU A 240 6.08 9.85 -24.76
C LEU A 240 5.70 11.03 -25.66
N VAL A 241 6.56 12.05 -25.73
CA VAL A 241 6.35 13.23 -26.58
C VAL A 241 6.24 12.83 -28.05
N ALA A 242 7.12 11.94 -28.53
CA ALA A 242 7.11 11.49 -29.91
C ALA A 242 5.81 10.75 -30.28
N VAL A 243 5.25 9.94 -29.37
CA VAL A 243 3.95 9.30 -29.58
C VAL A 243 2.84 10.35 -29.70
N LEU A 244 2.77 11.27 -28.74
CA LEU A 244 1.70 12.28 -28.70
C LEU A 244 1.76 13.28 -29.87
N GLU A 245 2.95 13.75 -30.23
CA GLU A 245 3.13 14.69 -31.37
C GLU A 245 2.97 13.99 -32.73
N GLY A 246 3.06 12.67 -32.77
CA GLY A 246 2.77 11.87 -33.97
C GLY A 246 1.28 11.75 -34.30
N MET A 247 0.39 12.04 -33.34
CA MET A 247 -1.05 11.93 -33.49
C MET A 247 -1.69 13.16 -34.13
N GLN A 248 -2.80 12.94 -34.83
CA GLN A 248 -3.61 13.95 -35.49
C GLN A 248 -4.99 14.09 -34.83
N ALA A 249 -5.62 15.25 -35.00
CA ALA A 249 -6.98 15.46 -34.53
C ALA A 249 -7.92 14.40 -35.13
N GLY A 250 -8.74 13.77 -34.28
CA GLY A 250 -9.63 12.67 -34.64
C GLY A 250 -9.04 11.28 -34.48
N ASP A 251 -7.72 11.14 -34.27
CA ASP A 251 -7.11 9.83 -34.01
C ASP A 251 -7.73 9.20 -32.76
N THR A 252 -8.10 7.92 -32.87
CA THR A 252 -8.58 7.13 -31.73
C THR A 252 -7.38 6.58 -30.96
N PHE A 253 -7.45 6.64 -29.64
CA PHE A 253 -6.42 6.10 -28.77
C PHE A 253 -6.98 5.79 -27.39
N SER A 254 -6.25 4.96 -26.64
CA SER A 254 -6.46 4.78 -25.21
C SER A 254 -5.32 5.39 -24.42
N VAL A 255 -5.65 5.97 -23.27
CA VAL A 255 -4.70 6.52 -22.31
C VAL A 255 -4.86 5.82 -20.98
N PHE A 256 -3.75 5.34 -20.43
CA PHE A 256 -3.63 4.72 -19.12
C PHE A 256 -2.99 5.70 -18.14
N GLY A 257 -3.36 5.66 -16.87
CA GLY A 257 -2.76 6.54 -15.87
C GLY A 257 -3.67 6.79 -14.67
N ALA A 258 -3.12 7.45 -13.66
CA ALA A 258 -3.93 7.92 -12.55
C ALA A 258 -4.84 9.08 -12.99
N LEU A 259 -6.12 9.03 -12.63
CA LEU A 259 -7.08 10.11 -12.93
C LEU A 259 -6.96 11.24 -11.92
N GLY A 260 -6.09 12.20 -12.19
CA GLY A 260 -5.94 13.42 -11.39
C GLY A 260 -7.08 14.42 -11.58
N TRP A 261 -7.01 15.51 -10.80
CA TRP A 261 -8.02 16.58 -10.84
C TRP A 261 -7.39 17.97 -10.69
N ASN A 262 -7.88 18.94 -11.47
CA ASN A 262 -7.61 20.37 -11.26
C ASN A 262 -8.77 21.19 -11.85
N ASN A 263 -9.85 21.32 -11.07
CA ASN A 263 -11.15 21.81 -11.52
C ASN A 263 -11.73 21.04 -12.72
N GLY A 264 -11.32 19.77 -12.87
CA GLY A 264 -11.69 18.89 -13.97
C GLY A 264 -10.75 17.68 -14.09
N PRO A 265 -11.18 16.62 -14.80
CA PRO A 265 -10.48 15.34 -14.93
C PRO A 265 -9.17 15.48 -15.72
N ARG A 266 -8.11 14.80 -15.26
CA ARG A 266 -6.81 14.81 -15.92
C ARG A 266 -6.14 13.46 -15.87
N MET A 267 -5.75 12.92 -17.03
CA MET A 267 -4.91 11.73 -17.07
C MET A 267 -3.47 12.08 -16.82
N MET A 268 -2.91 11.48 -15.78
CA MET A 268 -1.51 11.62 -15.41
C MET A 268 -0.72 10.51 -16.12
N VAL A 269 0.04 10.90 -17.14
CA VAL A 269 0.86 9.99 -17.96
C VAL A 269 2.34 10.24 -17.69
N TYR A 270 3.16 9.21 -17.83
CA TYR A 270 4.61 9.26 -17.61
C TYR A 270 5.41 8.66 -18.76
N THR A 271 4.94 7.59 -19.38
CA THR A 271 5.70 6.86 -20.41
C THR A 271 4.92 6.74 -21.71
N ALA A 272 5.62 6.43 -22.81
CA ALA A 272 4.97 6.11 -24.09
C ALA A 272 4.02 4.92 -24.01
N ALA A 273 4.24 3.98 -23.06
CA ALA A 273 3.37 2.81 -22.88
C ALA A 273 2.00 3.18 -22.31
N ASP A 274 1.86 4.37 -21.72
CA ASP A 274 0.58 4.87 -21.22
C ASP A 274 -0.38 5.27 -22.37
N ILE A 275 0.10 5.28 -23.62
CA ILE A 275 -0.66 5.68 -24.80
C ILE A 275 -0.72 4.53 -25.80
N VAL A 276 -1.93 4.06 -26.11
CA VAL A 276 -2.18 3.03 -27.13
C VAL A 276 -2.91 3.66 -28.32
N VAL A 277 -2.14 3.99 -29.37
CA VAL A 277 -2.69 4.54 -30.61
C VAL A 277 -3.54 3.48 -31.32
N GLY A 278 -4.71 3.89 -31.81
CA GLY A 278 -5.71 2.99 -32.40
C GLY A 278 -6.72 2.43 -31.39
N GLY A 279 -6.49 2.65 -30.10
CA GLY A 279 -7.31 2.13 -29.01
C GLY A 279 -6.75 0.83 -28.44
N TYR A 280 -6.95 0.65 -27.15
CA TYR A 280 -6.68 -0.57 -26.41
C TYR A 280 -7.80 -1.57 -26.69
N VAL A 281 -7.41 -2.83 -26.91
CA VAL A 281 -8.35 -3.94 -27.00
C VAL A 281 -8.50 -4.49 -25.59
N GLU A 282 -9.67 -4.28 -25.02
CA GLU A 282 -9.98 -4.78 -23.69
C GLU A 282 -9.88 -6.32 -23.64
N LEU A 283 -9.40 -6.83 -22.51
CA LEU A 283 -9.36 -8.25 -22.24
C LEU A 283 -10.78 -8.82 -22.19
N THR A 284 -10.96 -10.02 -22.74
CA THR A 284 -12.19 -10.78 -22.56
C THR A 284 -12.40 -11.13 -21.08
N ASP A 285 -13.63 -11.43 -20.68
CA ASP A 285 -13.94 -11.83 -19.30
C ASP A 285 -13.10 -13.04 -18.83
N ALA A 286 -12.85 -14.00 -19.73
CA ALA A 286 -11.97 -15.13 -19.47
C ALA A 286 -10.51 -14.71 -19.21
N GLU A 287 -9.95 -13.80 -20.02
CA GLU A 287 -8.59 -13.28 -19.83
C GLU A 287 -8.48 -12.41 -18.56
N LYS A 288 -9.53 -11.67 -18.21
CA LYS A 288 -9.61 -10.93 -16.94
C LYS A 288 -9.63 -11.87 -15.74
N ALA A 289 -10.42 -12.95 -15.80
CA ALA A 289 -10.46 -13.96 -14.75
C ALA A 289 -9.11 -14.66 -14.57
N GLU A 290 -8.43 -15.02 -15.67
CA GLU A 290 -7.08 -15.58 -15.65
C GLU A 290 -6.05 -14.60 -15.06
N GLN A 291 -6.11 -13.32 -15.46
CA GLN A 291 -5.23 -12.28 -14.92
C GLN A 291 -5.40 -12.15 -13.41
N VAL A 292 -6.63 -12.02 -12.91
CA VAL A 292 -6.90 -11.92 -11.47
C VAL A 292 -6.43 -13.18 -10.75
N ALA A 293 -6.74 -14.37 -11.27
CA ALA A 293 -6.32 -15.63 -10.68
C ALA A 293 -4.79 -15.72 -10.58
N THR A 294 -4.06 -15.31 -11.61
CA THR A 294 -2.58 -15.34 -11.66
C THR A 294 -1.94 -14.36 -10.68
N LEU A 295 -2.62 -13.25 -10.38
CA LEU A 295 -2.14 -12.22 -9.46
C LEU A 295 -2.47 -12.51 -7.98
N LEU A 296 -3.20 -13.59 -7.68
CA LEU A 296 -3.37 -14.04 -6.29
C LEU A 296 -2.01 -14.42 -5.70
N ASP A 297 -1.59 -13.66 -4.70
CA ASP A 297 -0.35 -13.88 -3.98
C ASP A 297 -0.65 -14.61 -2.67
N ILE A 298 -0.38 -15.91 -2.66
CA ILE A 298 -0.60 -16.81 -1.54
C ILE A 298 0.69 -17.60 -1.34
N ASP A 299 1.25 -17.53 -0.13
CA ASP A 299 2.45 -18.29 0.24
C ASP A 299 2.20 -19.80 0.02
N ASP A 300 3.13 -20.45 -0.68
CA ASP A 300 3.11 -21.89 -0.94
C ASP A 300 3.74 -22.70 0.21
N GLU A 301 4.30 -22.02 1.21
CA GLU A 301 4.97 -22.60 2.36
C GLU A 301 4.64 -21.85 3.65
N ILE A 302 4.06 -22.55 4.64
CA ILE A 302 3.57 -21.95 5.88
C ILE A 302 4.08 -22.75 7.09
N GLU A 303 5.03 -22.18 7.83
CA GLU A 303 5.64 -22.81 9.01
C GLU A 303 5.10 -22.29 10.35
N ALA A 304 4.19 -21.31 10.32
CA ALA A 304 3.63 -20.66 11.51
C ALA A 304 2.10 -20.61 11.46
N ALA A 305 1.47 -20.51 12.63
CA ALA A 305 0.03 -20.26 12.71
C ALA A 305 -0.24 -18.80 12.25
N VAL A 306 -0.93 -18.67 11.12
CA VAL A 306 -1.28 -17.40 10.49
C VAL A 306 -2.71 -17.46 9.97
N THR A 307 -3.25 -16.31 9.59
CA THR A 307 -4.49 -16.22 8.83
C THR A 307 -4.14 -15.69 7.45
N LEU A 308 -4.38 -16.51 6.42
CA LEU A 308 -4.19 -16.12 5.02
C LEU A 308 -5.24 -15.08 4.63
N ASN A 309 -4.81 -14.11 3.83
CA ASN A 309 -5.74 -13.18 3.19
C ASN A 309 -6.34 -13.88 1.96
N LEU A 310 -7.58 -14.34 2.08
CA LEU A 310 -8.33 -14.98 1.00
C LEU A 310 -9.38 -14.00 0.46
N PRO A 311 -9.04 -13.14 -0.53
CA PRO A 311 -9.99 -12.16 -1.04
C PRO A 311 -11.18 -12.85 -1.70
N THR A 312 -12.39 -12.34 -1.46
CA THR A 312 -13.63 -12.81 -2.10
C THR A 312 -14.02 -11.99 -3.33
N THR A 313 -13.32 -10.89 -3.57
CA THR A 313 -13.50 -9.98 -4.70
C THR A 313 -12.13 -9.55 -5.20
N GLY A 314 -12.00 -9.33 -6.50
CA GLY A 314 -10.76 -8.84 -7.12
C GLY A 314 -11.02 -7.69 -8.09
N ALA A 315 -9.99 -7.37 -8.89
CA ALA A 315 -10.13 -6.40 -9.97
C ALA A 315 -11.16 -6.85 -11.02
N HIS A 316 -11.52 -5.95 -11.94
CA HIS A 316 -12.54 -6.19 -12.99
C HIS A 316 -13.92 -6.58 -12.44
N GLY A 317 -14.23 -6.23 -11.19
CA GLY A 317 -15.46 -6.66 -10.51
C GLY A 317 -15.55 -8.17 -10.30
N SER A 318 -14.42 -8.88 -10.33
CA SER A 318 -14.39 -10.34 -10.16
C SER A 318 -14.85 -10.77 -8.78
N THR A 319 -15.48 -11.94 -8.71
CA THR A 319 -15.72 -12.67 -7.45
C THR A 319 -14.76 -13.84 -7.37
N ILE A 320 -14.36 -14.20 -6.15
CA ILE A 320 -13.37 -15.25 -5.91
C ILE A 320 -13.93 -16.20 -4.85
N ALA A 321 -14.11 -17.47 -5.22
CA ALA A 321 -14.54 -18.52 -4.33
C ALA A 321 -13.38 -19.45 -4.00
N TRP A 322 -13.16 -19.70 -2.71
CA TRP A 322 -12.08 -20.54 -2.22
C TRP A 322 -12.60 -21.89 -1.76
N THR A 323 -11.85 -22.94 -2.09
CA THR A 323 -12.04 -24.28 -1.52
C THR A 323 -10.69 -24.88 -1.12
N SER A 324 -10.69 -25.77 -0.13
CA SER A 324 -9.48 -26.43 0.37
C SER A 324 -9.66 -27.94 0.30
N SER A 325 -8.58 -28.65 -0.03
CA SER A 325 -8.55 -30.11 0.06
C SER A 325 -8.56 -30.62 1.51
N ASP A 326 -8.21 -29.77 2.48
CA ASP A 326 -8.23 -30.06 3.92
C ASP A 326 -8.61 -28.82 4.74
N ASN A 327 -9.91 -28.68 5.03
CA ASN A 327 -10.46 -27.57 5.81
C ASN A 327 -9.99 -27.57 7.29
N ALA A 328 -9.43 -28.67 7.80
CA ALA A 328 -8.90 -28.70 9.16
C ALA A 328 -7.51 -28.07 9.25
N VAL A 329 -6.80 -27.98 8.12
CA VAL A 329 -5.47 -27.37 8.02
C VAL A 329 -5.57 -25.94 7.51
N ILE A 330 -6.33 -25.69 6.43
CA ILE A 330 -6.60 -24.34 5.92
C ILE A 330 -8.10 -24.18 5.76
N ASP A 331 -8.72 -23.33 6.58
CA ASP A 331 -10.13 -22.98 6.44
C ASP A 331 -10.29 -21.98 5.26
N PRO A 332 -10.94 -22.37 4.15
CA PRO A 332 -11.05 -21.51 2.97
C PRO A 332 -12.01 -20.32 3.17
N THR A 333 -12.80 -20.30 4.26
CA THR A 333 -13.73 -19.20 4.56
C THR A 333 -13.07 -18.12 5.40
N THR A 334 -12.24 -18.52 6.36
CA THR A 334 -11.60 -17.59 7.30
C THR A 334 -10.12 -17.34 7.01
N GLY A 335 -9.49 -18.20 6.21
CA GLY A 335 -8.05 -18.18 5.95
C GLY A 335 -7.20 -18.72 7.10
N VAL A 336 -7.79 -19.15 8.21
CA VAL A 336 -7.04 -19.62 9.39
C VAL A 336 -6.27 -20.90 9.07
N VAL A 337 -4.97 -20.89 9.35
CA VAL A 337 -4.07 -22.03 9.17
C VAL A 337 -3.80 -22.73 10.51
N THR A 338 -4.04 -24.03 10.55
CA THR A 338 -3.72 -24.90 11.69
C THR A 338 -2.54 -25.80 11.35
N LEU A 339 -1.44 -25.64 12.08
CA LEU A 339 -0.25 -26.47 11.87
C LEU A 339 -0.51 -27.94 12.25
N PRO A 340 0.01 -28.91 11.48
CA PRO A 340 -0.01 -30.31 11.89
C PRO A 340 0.82 -30.50 13.17
N ALA A 341 0.46 -31.49 13.99
CA ALA A 341 1.15 -31.76 15.26
C ALA A 341 2.62 -32.19 15.08
N SER A 342 2.97 -32.72 13.91
CA SER A 342 4.34 -33.11 13.55
C SER A 342 4.52 -33.16 12.04
N GLY A 343 5.69 -32.79 11.54
CA GLY A 343 6.00 -32.80 10.11
C GLY A 343 5.24 -31.73 9.34
N ASN A 344 5.01 -31.98 8.05
CA ASN A 344 4.22 -31.12 7.18
C ASN A 344 3.14 -31.92 6.44
N VAL A 345 2.15 -31.19 5.92
CA VAL A 345 1.09 -31.71 5.06
C VAL A 345 0.94 -30.81 3.84
N THR A 346 0.52 -31.38 2.72
CA THR A 346 0.24 -30.63 1.50
C THR A 346 -1.26 -30.42 1.37
N VAL A 347 -1.67 -29.17 1.16
CA VAL A 347 -3.06 -28.75 0.96
C VAL A 347 -3.18 -28.11 -0.42
N ALA A 348 -4.13 -28.56 -1.24
CA ALA A 348 -4.51 -27.87 -2.46
C ALA A 348 -5.60 -26.85 -2.13
N LEU A 349 -5.26 -25.57 -2.27
CA LEU A 349 -6.18 -24.44 -2.12
C LEU A 349 -6.59 -23.99 -3.52
N THR A 350 -7.88 -24.02 -3.82
CA THR A 350 -8.41 -23.72 -5.15
C THR A 350 -9.17 -22.39 -5.12
N ALA A 351 -8.74 -21.44 -5.95
CA ALA A 351 -9.46 -20.21 -6.24
C ALA A 351 -10.23 -20.36 -7.55
N THR A 352 -11.55 -20.21 -7.50
CA THR A 352 -12.40 -20.00 -8.68
C THR A 352 -12.68 -18.52 -8.82
N VAL A 353 -12.15 -17.90 -9.87
CA VAL A 353 -12.34 -16.48 -10.17
C VAL A 353 -13.39 -16.36 -11.27
N THR A 354 -14.44 -15.58 -11.01
CA THR A 354 -15.54 -15.34 -11.95
C THR A 354 -15.56 -13.87 -12.37
N VAL A 355 -15.58 -13.62 -13.68
CA VAL A 355 -15.84 -12.30 -14.29
C VAL A 355 -16.98 -12.48 -15.28
N GLY A 356 -18.07 -11.74 -15.12
CA GLY A 356 -19.27 -11.93 -15.94
C GLY A 356 -19.82 -13.35 -15.82
N GLU A 357 -19.86 -14.08 -16.94
CA GLU A 357 -20.25 -15.51 -17.00
C GLU A 357 -19.06 -16.46 -17.14
N GLU A 358 -17.83 -15.93 -17.25
CA GLU A 358 -16.62 -16.72 -17.45
C GLU A 358 -15.92 -17.01 -16.12
N GLU A 359 -15.29 -18.19 -16.04
CA GLU A 359 -14.60 -18.67 -14.85
C GLU A 359 -13.18 -19.14 -15.17
N PHE A 360 -12.25 -18.83 -14.27
CA PHE A 360 -10.90 -19.38 -14.28
C PHE A 360 -10.58 -20.02 -12.92
N VAL A 361 -10.05 -21.24 -12.95
CA VAL A 361 -9.72 -22.01 -11.75
C VAL A 361 -8.20 -22.10 -11.60
N ARG A 362 -7.67 -21.62 -10.47
CA ARG A 362 -6.27 -21.76 -10.09
C ARG A 362 -6.16 -22.65 -8.85
N GLU A 363 -5.40 -23.73 -8.97
CA GLU A 363 -4.99 -24.56 -7.84
C GLU A 363 -3.62 -24.08 -7.33
N ILE A 364 -3.52 -23.88 -6.03
CA ILE A 364 -2.31 -23.47 -5.32
C ILE A 364 -1.98 -24.58 -4.34
N VAL A 365 -0.79 -25.16 -4.47
CA VAL A 365 -0.33 -26.25 -3.61
C VAL A 365 0.47 -25.65 -2.47
N ILE A 366 -0.03 -25.78 -1.24
CA ILE A 366 0.55 -25.19 -0.04
C ILE A 366 1.10 -26.30 0.86
N THR A 367 2.35 -26.16 1.30
CA THR A 367 2.96 -27.02 2.31
C THR A 367 2.84 -26.35 3.68
N VAL A 368 2.16 -27.00 4.62
CA VAL A 368 1.91 -26.46 5.97
C VAL A 368 2.61 -27.33 7.02
N GLY A 369 3.40 -26.72 7.89
CA GLY A 369 4.10 -27.39 8.98
C GLY A 369 5.62 -27.27 8.91
N GLU A 370 6.32 -28.22 9.52
CA GLU A 370 7.79 -28.22 9.56
C GLU A 370 8.37 -28.56 8.18
N ILE A 371 9.05 -27.61 7.55
CA ILE A 371 9.65 -27.78 6.23
C ILE A 371 11.15 -28.08 6.38
N VAL A 372 11.53 -29.29 6.00
CA VAL A 372 12.90 -29.79 6.15
C VAL A 372 13.56 -29.91 4.79
N ARG A 373 14.71 -29.26 4.62
CA ARG A 373 15.48 -29.22 3.38
C ARG A 373 16.66 -30.18 3.38
N THR A 374 17.11 -30.53 2.18
CA THR A 374 18.34 -31.30 1.97
C THR A 374 19.57 -30.41 2.06
N VAL A 375 20.74 -31.04 2.22
CA VAL A 375 22.03 -30.32 2.20
C VAL A 375 22.28 -29.75 0.81
N THR A 376 21.92 -30.47 -0.26
CA THR A 376 21.98 -29.95 -1.63
C THR A 376 21.18 -28.65 -1.77
N TYR A 377 19.92 -28.63 -1.33
CA TYR A 377 19.08 -27.42 -1.40
C TYR A 377 19.71 -26.25 -0.65
N ALA A 378 20.19 -26.49 0.57
CA ALA A 378 20.80 -25.45 1.40
C ALA A 378 22.03 -24.80 0.76
N ARG A 379 22.76 -25.52 -0.09
CA ARG A 379 23.94 -24.98 -0.81
C ARG A 379 23.58 -24.10 -2.00
N GLU A 380 22.40 -24.30 -2.57
CA GLU A 380 21.90 -23.54 -3.72
C GLU A 380 21.01 -22.37 -3.29
N ALA A 381 20.56 -22.37 -2.03
CA ALA A 381 19.76 -21.31 -1.46
C ALA A 381 20.46 -19.94 -1.48
N ILE A 382 19.65 -18.89 -1.57
CA ILE A 382 20.13 -17.51 -1.53
C ILE A 382 20.78 -17.24 -0.17
N SER A 383 21.93 -16.57 -0.18
CA SER A 383 22.64 -16.20 1.04
C SER A 383 21.75 -15.37 1.96
N GLY A 384 21.53 -15.85 3.19
CA GLY A 384 20.70 -15.19 4.21
C GLY A 384 19.32 -15.83 4.42
N THR A 385 18.92 -16.79 3.59
CA THR A 385 17.69 -17.57 3.82
C THR A 385 17.79 -18.39 5.09
N ILE A 386 16.76 -18.35 5.93
CA ILE A 386 16.61 -19.19 7.12
C ILE A 386 15.99 -20.52 6.66
N LEU A 387 16.61 -21.64 7.01
CA LEU A 387 16.18 -22.98 6.60
C LEU A 387 16.32 -23.94 7.78
N THR A 388 15.45 -24.93 7.86
CA THR A 388 15.69 -26.16 8.64
C THR A 388 16.28 -27.21 7.71
N VAL A 389 17.51 -27.68 7.98
CA VAL A 389 18.23 -28.60 7.09
C VAL A 389 18.50 -29.93 7.78
N GLN A 390 18.23 -31.03 7.09
CA GLN A 390 18.54 -32.37 7.60
C GLN A 390 19.73 -32.99 6.88
N GLY A 391 20.62 -33.61 7.64
CA GLY A 391 21.80 -34.30 7.12
C GLY A 391 22.55 -35.10 8.18
N GLN A 392 23.45 -35.96 7.73
CA GLN A 392 24.27 -36.82 8.56
C GLN A 392 25.57 -36.13 8.95
N ILE A 393 25.89 -36.09 10.25
CA ILE A 393 27.13 -35.47 10.75
C ILE A 393 28.34 -36.32 10.33
N THR A 394 29.32 -35.71 9.67
CA THR A 394 30.59 -36.34 9.29
C THR A 394 31.75 -35.90 10.17
N ALA A 395 31.68 -34.71 10.75
CA ALA A 395 32.64 -34.21 11.72
C ALA A 395 32.01 -33.16 12.62
N VAL A 396 32.41 -33.11 13.89
CA VAL A 396 31.98 -32.09 14.86
C VAL A 396 33.15 -31.66 15.73
N GLN A 397 33.24 -30.37 16.04
CA GLN A 397 34.16 -29.80 17.01
C GLN A 397 33.43 -28.83 17.92
N PHE A 398 33.80 -28.82 19.20
CA PHE A 398 33.23 -27.94 20.21
C PHE A 398 34.27 -26.91 20.67
N ASP A 399 33.84 -25.68 20.91
CA ASP A 399 34.66 -24.66 21.55
C ASP A 399 34.62 -24.76 23.09
N SER A 400 35.36 -23.90 23.78
CA SER A 400 35.41 -23.87 25.26
C SER A 400 34.09 -23.48 25.93
N SER A 401 33.13 -22.98 25.14
CA SER A 401 31.78 -22.60 25.56
C SER A 401 30.73 -23.61 25.07
N ASP A 402 31.17 -24.81 24.67
CA ASP A 402 30.33 -25.90 24.19
C ASP A 402 29.53 -25.63 22.90
N ARG A 403 29.82 -24.54 22.19
CA ARG A 403 29.24 -24.30 20.86
C ARG A 403 29.94 -25.16 19.83
N ALA A 404 29.18 -25.64 18.85
CA ALA A 404 29.72 -26.54 17.85
C ALA A 404 29.93 -25.88 16.49
N VAL A 405 30.92 -26.42 15.79
CA VAL A 405 31.03 -26.35 14.33
C VAL A 405 31.00 -27.78 13.82
N LEU A 406 30.27 -28.03 12.74
CA LEU A 406 30.14 -29.38 12.20
C LEU A 406 30.14 -29.38 10.67
N PHE A 407 30.51 -30.52 10.11
CA PHE A 407 30.20 -30.88 8.74
C PHE A 407 29.08 -31.90 8.77
N MET A 408 28.09 -31.71 7.91
CA MET A 408 27.04 -32.68 7.67
C MET A 408 26.83 -32.87 6.17
N GLU A 409 26.33 -34.03 5.78
CA GLU A 409 26.10 -34.38 4.37
C GLU A 409 24.76 -35.07 4.16
N ASP A 410 24.30 -35.03 2.91
CA ASP A 410 23.31 -35.96 2.38
C ASP A 410 23.96 -36.83 1.30
N ALA A 411 23.16 -37.50 0.47
CA ALA A 411 23.67 -38.37 -0.57
C ALA A 411 24.46 -37.65 -1.69
N GLU A 412 24.33 -36.33 -1.80
CA GLU A 412 24.77 -35.54 -2.95
C GLU A 412 25.74 -34.41 -2.56
N ALA A 413 25.64 -33.89 -1.34
CA ALA A 413 26.41 -32.73 -0.92
C ALA A 413 26.76 -32.75 0.58
N GLY A 414 27.88 -32.09 0.91
CA GLY A 414 28.25 -31.74 2.28
C GLY A 414 28.15 -30.23 2.52
N ILE A 415 27.84 -29.83 3.75
CA ILE A 415 27.75 -28.44 4.21
C ILE A 415 28.46 -28.26 5.55
N TYR A 416 29.04 -27.07 5.74
CA TYR A 416 29.63 -26.64 6.99
C TYR A 416 28.62 -25.81 7.77
N VAL A 417 28.33 -26.22 9.00
CA VAL A 417 27.42 -25.52 9.90
C VAL A 417 28.21 -24.89 11.04
N TYR A 418 28.03 -23.58 11.21
CA TYR A 418 28.84 -22.75 12.09
C TYR A 418 27.98 -22.19 13.25
N LYS A 419 28.60 -22.07 14.44
CA LYS A 419 27.96 -21.49 15.65
C LYS A 419 26.68 -22.21 16.08
N VAL A 420 26.67 -23.54 16.03
CA VAL A 420 25.56 -24.32 16.59
C VAL A 420 25.53 -24.08 18.12
N PRO A 421 24.39 -23.68 18.71
CA PRO A 421 24.28 -23.40 20.13
C PRO A 421 24.63 -24.62 21.01
N ALA A 422 25.14 -24.36 22.22
CA ALA A 422 25.56 -25.39 23.15
C ALA A 422 24.42 -26.34 23.58
N ASP A 423 23.17 -25.87 23.49
CA ASP A 423 21.98 -26.66 23.86
C ASP A 423 21.79 -27.90 22.96
N PHE A 424 22.36 -27.90 21.75
CA PHE A 424 22.29 -29.03 20.83
C PHE A 424 23.38 -30.09 21.05
N LYS A 425 24.36 -29.83 21.93
CA LYS A 425 25.59 -30.66 22.08
C LYS A 425 25.32 -32.15 22.26
N ALA A 426 24.25 -32.51 22.96
CA ALA A 426 23.89 -33.90 23.22
C ALA A 426 23.54 -34.69 21.95
N ASP A 427 23.04 -34.00 20.92
CA ASP A 427 22.55 -34.61 19.68
C ASP A 427 23.64 -34.67 18.58
N LEU A 428 24.72 -33.89 18.75
CA LEU A 428 25.78 -33.72 17.76
C LEU A 428 26.85 -34.84 17.85
N VAL A 429 26.49 -36.04 17.40
CA VAL A 429 27.39 -37.19 17.31
C VAL A 429 27.67 -37.54 15.85
N VAL A 430 28.93 -37.76 15.49
CA VAL A 430 29.30 -38.22 14.14
C VAL A 430 28.54 -39.49 13.78
N GLY A 431 27.92 -39.49 12.60
CA GLY A 431 27.06 -40.55 12.10
C GLY A 431 25.57 -40.34 12.38
N ASN A 432 25.18 -39.44 13.30
CA ASN A 432 23.77 -39.10 13.52
C ASN A 432 23.23 -38.27 12.37
N VAL A 433 21.95 -38.48 12.05
CA VAL A 433 21.16 -37.56 11.23
C VAL A 433 20.53 -36.54 12.16
N ILE A 434 20.77 -35.26 11.89
CA ILE A 434 20.22 -34.15 12.67
C ILE A 434 19.45 -33.19 11.76
N LYS A 435 18.56 -32.40 12.36
CA LYS A 435 17.99 -31.19 11.78
C LYS A 435 18.64 -29.99 12.46
N VAL A 436 19.07 -29.00 11.69
CA VAL A 436 19.71 -27.77 12.20
C VAL A 436 19.16 -26.53 11.52
#